data_AF-A0A194UWR0-F1
#
_entry.id   AF-A0A194UWR0-F1
#
_cell.length_a   1.000
_cell.length_b   1.000
_cell.length_c   1.000
_cell.angle_alpha   90.00
_cell.angle_beta   90.00
_cell.angle_gamma   90.00
#
_symmetry.space_group_name_H-M   'P 1'
#
loop_
_entity.id
_entity.type
_entity.pdbx_description
1 polymer ?
#
loop_
_entity_poly.entity_id
_entity_poly.type
_entity_poly.pdbx_seq_one_letter_code
_entity_poly.pdbx_strand_id
1 'polypeptide(L)'
;MVYLLDLGLEPNSYGSFLDQVDMGIDMGGLVLSDTTLAKIKNDLNHAEILIKRYKYELYNIEQQRERFQSDFIRLNKRVEEAYSDGDADTAMGIEMMKKHWRITFTTISRELDQKLAALKEDIEPIELWHSRLEHAMKLLDSGKGTSNDCDESAHI
;
A
#
# COMPACT_ATOMS: atom_id res chain seq x y z
N MET A 1 9.91 6.04 12.00
CA MET A 1 10.69 5.49 10.88
C MET A 1 10.82 4.01 11.16
N VAL A 2 9.87 3.21 10.66
CA VAL A 2 9.93 1.75 10.76
C VAL A 2 10.76 1.32 9.58
N TYR A 3 11.99 0.86 9.84
CA TYR A 3 12.85 0.38 8.77
C TYR A 3 12.27 -0.95 8.25
N LEU A 4 12.45 -1.23 6.96
CA LEU A 4 12.18 -2.56 6.36
C LEU A 4 12.73 -3.73 7.22
N LEU A 5 13.80 -3.47 7.99
CA LEU A 5 14.41 -4.40 8.95
C LEU A 5 13.53 -4.76 10.17
N ASP A 6 12.62 -3.88 10.62
CA ASP A 6 11.74 -4.14 11.78
C ASP A 6 10.56 -5.07 11.45
N LEU A 7 10.29 -5.29 10.15
CA LEU A 7 9.22 -6.16 9.66
C LEU A 7 9.70 -7.59 9.36
N GLY A 8 10.96 -7.91 9.63
CA GLY A 8 11.54 -9.25 9.39
C GLY A 8 11.76 -9.59 7.90
N LEU A 9 11.45 -8.66 6.99
CA LEU A 9 11.77 -8.76 5.58
C LEU A 9 13.22 -8.30 5.39
N GLU A 10 14.18 -9.23 5.38
CA GLU A 10 15.57 -8.87 5.07
C GLU A 10 15.67 -8.44 3.59
N PRO A 11 15.90 -7.15 3.29
CA PRO A 11 15.84 -6.64 1.91
C PRO A 11 16.91 -7.24 0.99
N ASN A 12 17.91 -7.92 1.56
CA ASN A 12 19.09 -8.45 0.89
C ASN A 12 19.19 -9.97 0.90
N SER A 13 18.24 -10.71 1.49
CA SER A 13 18.33 -12.17 1.55
C SER A 13 18.19 -12.85 0.17
N TYR A 14 17.56 -12.15 -0.78
CA TYR A 14 17.32 -12.63 -2.14
C TYR A 14 17.92 -11.73 -3.24
N GLY A 15 18.77 -10.76 -2.90
CA GLY A 15 19.26 -9.74 -3.84
C GLY A 15 19.83 -10.34 -5.13
N SER A 16 20.75 -11.29 -5.01
CA SER A 16 21.34 -11.97 -6.17
C SER A 16 20.35 -12.80 -6.99
N PHE A 17 19.29 -13.33 -6.37
CA PHE A 17 18.24 -14.10 -7.04
C PHE A 17 17.29 -13.17 -7.80
N LEU A 18 16.86 -12.07 -7.17
CA LEU A 18 16.00 -11.08 -7.78
C LEU A 18 16.72 -10.32 -8.91
N ASP A 19 18.02 -10.06 -8.77
CA ASP A 19 18.82 -9.44 -9.82
C ASP A 19 18.94 -10.36 -11.05
N GLN A 20 19.03 -11.68 -10.87
CA GLN A 20 19.02 -12.64 -11.97
C GLN A 20 17.66 -12.67 -12.69
N VAL A 21 16.57 -12.59 -11.93
CA VAL A 21 15.21 -12.46 -12.48
C VAL A 21 15.06 -11.18 -13.29
N ASP A 22 15.55 -10.06 -12.78
CA ASP A 22 15.47 -8.76 -13.46
C ASP A 22 16.36 -8.69 -14.72
N MET A 23 17.46 -9.47 -14.75
CA MET A 23 18.30 -9.64 -15.94
C MET A 23 17.69 -10.57 -17.00
N GLY A 24 16.52 -11.16 -16.74
CA GLY A 24 15.83 -12.07 -17.67
C GLY A 24 16.54 -13.41 -17.85
N ILE A 25 17.31 -13.84 -16.85
CA ILE A 25 17.92 -15.17 -16.84
C ILE A 25 16.80 -16.20 -16.76
N ASP A 26 16.88 -17.24 -17.59
CA ASP A 26 15.94 -18.36 -17.53
C ASP A 26 16.09 -19.09 -16.20
N MET A 27 15.08 -18.96 -15.35
CA MET A 27 15.01 -19.60 -14.04
C MET A 27 14.39 -21.00 -14.12
N GLY A 28 14.01 -21.45 -15.32
CA GLY A 28 13.46 -22.76 -15.55
C GLY A 28 14.52 -23.86 -15.40
N GLY A 29 14.51 -24.48 -14.22
CA GLY A 29 15.52 -25.48 -13.83
C GLY A 29 16.31 -25.08 -12.58
N LEU A 30 16.10 -23.88 -12.05
CA LEU A 30 16.71 -23.47 -10.78
C LEU A 30 16.02 -24.20 -9.62
N VAL A 31 16.67 -25.25 -9.10
CA VAL A 31 16.16 -26.01 -7.95
C VAL A 31 16.46 -25.24 -6.67
N LEU A 32 15.47 -24.48 -6.21
CA LEU A 32 15.49 -23.93 -4.84
C LEU A 32 15.24 -25.06 -3.84
N SER A 33 15.91 -24.98 -2.68
CA SER A 33 15.57 -25.88 -1.57
C SER A 33 14.12 -25.65 -1.13
N ASP A 34 13.43 -26.70 -0.68
CA ASP A 34 12.06 -26.59 -0.15
C ASP A 34 11.97 -25.56 0.97
N THR A 35 13.02 -25.43 1.78
CA THR A 35 13.11 -24.43 2.84
C THR A 35 13.19 -23.00 2.31
N THR A 36 13.90 -22.78 1.20
CA THR A 36 14.00 -21.47 0.53
C THR A 36 12.66 -21.10 -0.11
N LEU A 37 12.01 -22.05 -0.76
CA LEU A 37 10.71 -21.85 -1.40
C LEU A 37 9.62 -21.54 -0.36
N ALA A 38 9.62 -22.26 0.77
CA ALA A 38 8.70 -22.01 1.88
C ALA A 38 8.89 -20.60 2.48
N LYS A 39 10.14 -20.16 2.64
CA LYS A 39 10.46 -18.80 3.09
C LYS A 39 9.93 -17.75 2.13
N ILE A 40 10.21 -17.87 0.82
CA ILE A 40 9.71 -16.92 -0.21
C ILE A 40 8.18 -16.83 -0.19
N LYS A 41 7.48 -17.97 -0.06
CA LYS A 41 6.02 -17.98 0.02
C LYS A 41 5.48 -17.29 1.28
N ASN A 42 6.13 -17.51 2.43
CA ASN A 42 5.76 -16.85 3.69
C ASN A 42 5.95 -15.34 3.60
N ASP A 43 7.08 -14.93 3.03
CA ASP A 43 7.50 -13.56 2.77
C ASP A 43 6.54 -12.82 1.83
N LEU A 44 6.12 -13.46 0.74
CA LEU A 44 5.07 -12.96 -0.16
C LEU A 44 3.75 -12.75 0.58
N ASN A 45 3.30 -13.75 1.33
CA ASN A 45 2.06 -13.66 2.09
C ASN A 45 2.12 -12.55 3.16
N HIS A 46 3.27 -12.38 3.81
CA HIS A 46 3.47 -11.31 4.79
C HIS A 46 3.39 -9.92 4.13
N ALA A 47 4.09 -9.72 3.01
CA ALA A 47 4.02 -8.47 2.25
C ALA A 47 2.60 -8.18 1.75
N GLU A 48 1.85 -9.19 1.28
CA GLU A 48 0.47 -9.01 0.84
C GLU A 48 -0.44 -8.52 1.99
N ILE A 49 -0.29 -9.08 3.19
CA ILE A 49 -1.01 -8.64 4.39
C ILE A 49 -0.68 -7.18 4.73
N LEU A 50 0.60 -6.82 4.69
CA LEU A 50 1.06 -5.44 4.94
C LEU A 50 0.46 -4.48 3.92
N ILE A 51 0.57 -4.77 2.62
CA ILE A 51 0.00 -3.94 1.54
C ILE A 51 -1.50 -3.71 1.75
N LYS A 52 -2.26 -4.77 2.08
CA LYS A 52 -3.70 -4.65 2.38
C LYS A 52 -3.97 -3.74 3.57
N ARG A 53 -3.18 -3.84 4.63
CA ARG A 53 -3.29 -2.98 5.81
C ARG A 53 -3.00 -1.53 5.47
N TYR A 54 -1.89 -1.24 4.79
CA TYR A 54 -1.53 0.11 4.38
C TYR A 54 -2.59 0.74 3.46
N LYS A 55 -3.13 -0.02 2.50
CA LYS A 55 -4.25 0.43 1.64
C LYS A 55 -5.50 0.76 2.43
N TYR A 56 -5.83 -0.03 3.45
CA TYR A 56 -6.96 0.25 4.33
C TYR A 56 -6.74 1.52 5.17
N GLU A 57 -5.52 1.73 5.68
CA GLU A 57 -5.17 2.94 6.42
C GLU A 57 -5.24 4.19 5.52
N LEU A 58 -4.76 4.12 4.27
CA LEU A 58 -4.90 5.18 3.28
C LEU A 58 -6.38 5.52 3.01
N TYR A 59 -7.21 4.50 2.77
CA TYR A 59 -8.65 4.68 2.56
C TYR A 59 -9.31 5.38 3.76
N ASN A 60 -8.98 5.00 4.99
CA ASN A 60 -9.54 5.64 6.19
C ASN A 60 -9.13 7.12 6.30
N ILE A 61 -7.90 7.47 5.93
CA ILE A 61 -7.42 8.86 5.92
C ILE A 61 -8.18 9.69 4.89
N GLU A 62 -8.39 9.15 3.69
CA GLU A 62 -9.17 9.82 2.64
C GLU A 62 -10.63 10.02 3.07
N GLN A 63 -11.25 9.00 3.68
CA GLN A 63 -12.60 9.10 4.22
C GLN A 63 -12.73 10.15 5.33
N GLN A 64 -11.73 10.28 6.19
CA GLN A 64 -11.73 11.36 7.19
C GLN A 64 -11.69 12.73 6.51
N ARG A 65 -10.84 12.91 5.50
CA ARG A 65 -10.73 14.15 4.74
C ARG A 65 -12.06 14.55 4.08
N GLU A 66 -12.74 13.59 3.45
CA GLU A 66 -14.05 13.81 2.83
C GLU A 66 -15.11 14.25 3.84
N ARG A 67 -15.15 13.61 5.02
CA ARG A 67 -16.06 14.00 6.11
C ARG A 67 -15.82 15.44 6.57
N PHE A 68 -14.56 15.80 6.78
CA PHE A 68 -14.19 17.16 7.17
C PHE A 68 -14.59 18.20 6.12
N GLN A 69 -14.41 17.90 4.83
CA GLN A 69 -14.85 18.78 3.74
C GLN A 69 -16.37 18.92 3.68
N SER A 70 -17.10 17.82 3.84
CA SER A 70 -18.57 17.80 3.87
C SER A 70 -19.12 18.62 5.03
N ASP A 71 -18.53 18.47 6.22
CA ASP A 71 -18.91 19.25 7.41
C ASP A 71 -18.71 20.75 7.21
N PHE A 72 -17.62 21.14 6.55
CA PHE A 72 -17.35 22.53 6.22
C PHE A 72 -18.38 23.11 5.24
N ILE A 73 -18.74 22.36 4.19
CA ILE A 73 -19.79 22.76 3.23
C ILE A 73 -21.13 22.93 3.94
N ARG A 74 -21.49 21.98 4.81
CA ARG A 74 -22.72 22.02 5.59
C ARG A 74 -22.77 23.25 6.52
N LEU A 75 -21.65 23.59 7.15
CA LEU A 75 -21.53 24.79 7.98
C LEU A 75 -21.71 26.08 7.16
N ASN A 76 -21.14 26.15 5.96
CA ASN A 76 -21.34 27.31 5.07
C ASN A 76 -22.82 27.50 4.71
N LYS A 77 -23.50 26.42 4.33
CA LYS A 77 -24.92 26.48 3.99
C LYS A 77 -25.77 26.97 5.15
N ARG A 78 -25.50 26.51 6.38
CA ARG A 78 -26.22 26.94 7.59
C ARG A 78 -26.02 28.42 7.91
N VAL A 79 -24.84 28.99 7.61
CA VAL A 79 -24.64 30.44 7.74
C VAL A 79 -25.48 31.21 6.74
N GLU A 80 -25.48 30.78 5.48
CA GLU A 80 -26.25 31.43 4.42
C GLU A 80 -27.75 31.39 4.71
N GLU A 81 -28.25 30.26 5.22
CA GLU A 81 -29.63 30.10 5.69
C GLU A 81 -29.93 31.07 6.85
N ALA A 82 -29.08 31.13 7.88
CA ALA A 82 -29.28 32.04 9.01
C ALA A 82 -29.30 33.52 8.61
N TYR A 83 -28.41 33.94 7.69
CA TYR A 83 -28.44 35.30 7.15
C TYR A 83 -29.70 35.57 6.32
N SER A 84 -30.18 34.59 5.56
CA SER A 84 -31.40 34.70 4.75
C SER A 84 -32.65 34.84 5.63
N ASP A 85 -32.66 34.17 6.78
CA ASP A 85 -33.74 34.22 7.78
C ASP A 85 -33.69 35.49 8.65
N GLY A 86 -32.66 36.32 8.51
CA GLY A 86 -32.47 37.54 9.29
C GLY A 86 -31.98 37.31 10.73
N ASP A 87 -31.57 36.09 11.07
CA ASP A 87 -31.04 35.73 12.38
C ASP A 87 -29.53 35.98 12.44
N ALA A 88 -29.18 37.25 12.66
CA ALA A 88 -27.79 37.71 12.71
C ALA A 88 -27.00 37.09 13.87
N ASP A 89 -27.63 36.82 15.01
CA ASP A 89 -26.98 36.24 16.19
C ASP A 89 -26.60 34.78 15.92
N THR A 90 -27.51 33.99 15.33
CA THR A 90 -27.22 32.63 14.89
C THR A 90 -26.16 32.62 13.80
N ALA A 91 -26.25 33.51 12.81
CA ALA A 91 -25.26 33.60 11.73
C ALA A 91 -23.85 33.91 12.27
N MET A 92 -23.73 34.88 13.19
CA MET A 92 -22.47 35.19 13.86
C MET A 92 -21.94 34.03 14.70
N GLY A 93 -22.81 33.33 15.44
CA GLY A 93 -22.44 32.14 16.21
C GLY A 93 -21.85 31.04 15.33
N ILE A 94 -22.47 30.77 14.17
CA ILE A 94 -21.97 29.78 13.22
C ILE A 94 -20.67 30.27 12.53
N GLU A 95 -20.52 31.56 12.24
CA GLU A 95 -19.26 32.12 11.72
C GLU A 95 -18.10 31.98 12.71
N MET A 96 -18.33 32.19 14.01
CA MET A 96 -17.33 31.92 15.04
C MET A 96 -16.93 30.44 15.07
N MET A 97 -17.91 29.54 14.95
CA MET A 97 -17.64 28.09 14.84
C MET A 97 -16.84 27.76 13.57
N LYS A 98 -17.17 28.36 12.42
CA LYS A 98 -16.44 28.18 11.15
C LYS A 98 -14.99 28.61 11.26
N LYS A 99 -14.71 29.72 11.94
CA LYS A 99 -13.34 30.20 12.17
C LYS A 99 -12.53 29.17 12.95
N HIS A 100 -13.09 28.65 14.04
CA HIS A 100 -12.45 27.59 14.82
C HIS A 100 -12.26 26.32 13.98
N TRP A 101 -13.30 25.90 13.26
CA TRP A 101 -13.26 24.75 12.35
C TRP A 101 -12.20 24.88 11.26
N ARG A 102 -11.98 26.07 10.67
CA ARG A 102 -10.94 26.29 9.66
C ARG A 102 -9.53 26.07 10.21
N ILE A 103 -9.28 26.52 11.45
CA ILE A 103 -7.99 26.30 12.13
C ILE A 103 -7.80 24.79 12.36
N THR A 104 -8.80 24.15 12.96
CA THR A 104 -8.78 22.70 13.23
C THR A 104 -8.61 21.88 11.94
N PHE A 105 -9.34 22.23 10.88
CA PHE A 105 -9.23 21.60 9.57
C PHE A 105 -7.83 21.72 8.98
N THR A 106 -7.20 22.89 9.09
CA THR A 106 -5.86 23.11 8.56
C THR A 106 -4.83 22.23 9.28
N THR A 107 -4.92 22.16 10.61
CA THR A 107 -4.06 21.30 11.42
C THR A 107 -4.27 19.83 11.08
N ILE A 108 -5.52 19.36 11.09
CA ILE A 108 -5.87 17.96 10.80
C ILE A 108 -5.47 17.60 9.37
N SER A 109 -5.75 18.46 8.39
CA SER A 109 -5.36 18.21 6.99
C SER A 109 -3.86 18.04 6.86
N ARG A 110 -3.07 18.91 7.51
CA ARG A 110 -1.60 18.79 7.50
C ARG A 110 -1.12 17.50 8.15
N GLU A 111 -1.73 17.09 9.26
CA GLU A 111 -1.41 15.83 9.93
C GLU A 111 -1.77 14.62 9.06
N LEU A 112 -2.91 14.66 8.37
CA LEU A 112 -3.32 13.62 7.43
C LEU A 112 -2.40 13.56 6.21
N ASP A 113 -1.99 14.70 5.65
CA ASP A 113 -1.04 14.78 4.54
C ASP A 113 0.33 14.20 4.93
N GLN A 114 0.81 14.50 6.14
CA GLN A 114 2.06 13.93 6.67
C GLN A 114 1.96 12.42 6.86
N LYS A 115 0.85 11.92 7.43
CA LYS A 115 0.61 10.48 7.56
C LYS A 115 0.51 9.79 6.22
N LEU A 116 -0.18 10.40 5.25
CA LEU A 116 -0.33 9.86 3.90
C LEU A 116 1.02 9.80 3.17
N ALA A 117 1.86 10.84 3.29
CA ALA A 117 3.20 10.84 2.74
C ALA A 117 4.06 9.72 3.36
N ALA A 118 4.05 9.58 4.69
CA ALA A 118 4.78 8.53 5.39
C ALA A 118 4.30 7.12 5.00
N LEU A 119 2.98 6.90 4.93
CA LEU A 119 2.42 5.60 4.51
C LEU A 119 2.78 5.26 3.06
N LYS A 120 2.84 6.26 2.17
CA LYS A 120 3.28 6.05 0.77
C LYS A 120 4.76 5.70 0.69
N GLU A 121 5.59 6.39 1.45
CA GLU A 121 7.03 6.11 1.55
C GLU A 121 7.29 4.69 2.09
N ASP A 122 6.46 4.23 3.05
CA ASP A 122 6.56 2.88 3.61
C ASP A 122 6.03 1.79 2.65
N ILE A 123 4.94 2.04 1.91
CA ILE A 123 4.27 1.02 1.09
C ILE A 123 4.98 0.77 -0.26
N GLU A 124 5.54 1.80 -0.90
CA GLU A 124 6.14 1.71 -2.24
C GLU A 124 7.25 0.64 -2.32
N PRO A 125 8.23 0.58 -1.38
CA PRO A 125 9.25 -0.46 -1.39
C PRO A 125 8.68 -1.87 -1.20
N ILE A 126 7.63 -2.01 -0.39
CA ILE A 126 6.99 -3.30 -0.10
C ILE A 126 6.25 -3.81 -1.34
N GLU A 127 5.52 -2.94 -2.05
CA GLU A 127 4.83 -3.29 -3.29
C GLU A 127 5.81 -3.67 -4.40
N LEU A 128 6.91 -2.94 -4.54
CA LEU A 128 7.97 -3.25 -5.50
C LEU A 128 8.58 -4.63 -5.20
N TRP A 129 8.92 -4.87 -3.93
CA TRP A 129 9.52 -6.13 -3.50
C TRP A 129 8.57 -7.32 -3.68
N HIS A 130 7.29 -7.16 -3.30
CA HIS A 130 6.25 -8.14 -3.53
C HIS A 130 6.12 -8.48 -5.03
N SER A 131 6.07 -7.46 -5.88
CA SER A 131 5.96 -7.65 -7.34
C SER A 131 7.15 -8.42 -7.92
N ARG A 132 8.38 -8.08 -7.51
CA ARG A 132 9.60 -8.78 -7.93
C ARG A 132 9.58 -10.26 -7.51
N LEU A 133 9.20 -10.55 -6.28
CA LEU A 133 9.10 -11.94 -5.80
C LEU A 133 7.98 -12.73 -6.47
N GLU A 134 6.83 -12.11 -6.70
CA GLU A 134 5.69 -12.76 -7.38
C GLU A 134 6.07 -13.12 -8.82
N HIS A 135 6.77 -12.23 -9.52
CA HIS A 135 7.29 -12.49 -10.85
C HIS A 135 8.31 -13.64 -10.85
N ALA A 136 9.26 -13.63 -9.92
CA ALA A 136 10.26 -14.67 -9.77
C ALA A 136 9.62 -16.06 -9.53
N MET A 137 8.58 -16.12 -8.69
CA MET A 137 7.83 -17.34 -8.43
C MET A 137 7.11 -17.88 -9.66
N LYS A 138 6.52 -17.00 -10.49
CA LYS A 138 5.88 -17.39 -11.75
C LYS A 138 6.88 -18.00 -12.73
N LEU A 139 8.09 -17.43 -12.84
CA LEU A 139 9.15 -17.98 -13.69
C LEU A 139 9.59 -19.37 -13.24
N LEU A 140 9.82 -19.56 -11.93
CA LEU A 140 10.16 -20.86 -11.36
C LEU A 140 9.10 -21.93 -11.61
N ASP A 141 7.82 -21.58 -11.53
CA ASP A 141 6.73 -22.53 -11.80
C ASP A 141 6.56 -22.80 -13.29
N SER A 142 6.82 -21.81 -14.17
CA SER A 142 6.76 -21.99 -15.62
C SER A 142 7.84 -22.93 -16.17
N GLY A 143 9.02 -22.96 -15.54
CA GLY A 143 10.12 -23.83 -15.95
C GLY A 143 10.08 -25.26 -15.39
N LYS A 144 9.14 -25.57 -14.48
CA LYS A 144 8.87 -26.97 -14.07
C LYS A 144 8.15 -27.79 -15.15
N GLY A 145 7.71 -27.16 -16.24
CA GLY A 145 6.93 -27.78 -17.31
C GLY A 145 7.70 -28.30 -18.52
N THR A 146 9.04 -28.18 -18.58
CA THR A 146 9.83 -28.55 -19.78
C THR A 146 10.79 -29.73 -19.57
N SER A 147 10.80 -30.35 -18.40
CA SER A 147 11.63 -31.52 -18.10
C SER A 147 10.78 -32.77 -17.90
N ASN A 148 10.21 -33.30 -18.98
CA ASN A 148 10.03 -34.74 -19.22
C ASN A 148 9.27 -34.96 -20.52
N ASP A 149 9.98 -34.82 -21.64
CA ASP A 149 9.72 -35.61 -22.86
C ASP A 149 11.10 -36.05 -23.40
N CYS A 150 11.88 -36.73 -22.54
CA CYS A 150 12.89 -37.64 -23.04
C CYS A 150 12.16 -38.91 -23.45
N ASP A 151 11.74 -38.92 -24.71
CA ASP A 151 11.17 -40.06 -25.40
C ASP A 151 12.20 -41.21 -25.33
N GLU A 152 11.96 -42.13 -24.40
CA GLU A 152 12.72 -43.35 -24.20
C GLU A 152 12.29 -44.35 -25.29
N SER A 153 12.62 -44.04 -26.54
CA SER A 153 12.41 -44.92 -27.68
C SER A 153 13.72 -45.16 -28.43
N ALA A 154 14.68 -45.72 -27.69
CA ALA A 154 15.85 -46.39 -28.26
C ALA A 154 16.11 -47.71 -27.53
N HIS A 155 15.22 -48.68 -27.75
CA HIS A 155 15.57 -50.08 -27.61
C HIS A 155 15.23 -50.85 -28.88
N ILE A 156 16.23 -51.62 -29.29
CA ILE A 156 16.44 -52.39 -30.52
C ILE A 156 15.40 -53.51 -30.67
#